data_AF-A0A0F3NC00-F1
#
_entry.id   AF-A0A0F3NC00-F1
#
_cell.length_a   1.000
_cell.length_b   1.000
_cell.length_c   1.000
_cell.angle_alpha   90.00
_cell.angle_beta   90.00
_cell.angle_gamma   90.00
#
_symmetry.space_group_name_H-M   'P 1'
#
loop_
_entity.id
_entity.type
_entity.pdbx_description
1 polymer ?
#
loop_
_entity_poly.entity_id
_entity_poly.type
_entity_poly.pdbx_seq_one_letter_code
_entity_poly.pdbx_strand_id
1 'polypeptide(L)'
;MAAKEEVLGDFRIALEESSPQCDKNLLQVTYAMNCMLDRFQGWKDAHPKCHIIDYGIYNMCCAILLSRAINMYQDNKKLTSAEEHQLEKLGILRETSNKCTENVIRYDISQLVKHASDCFRYVNTTSKEGINTLYYIEQTFKLFKSGMQAIEKQEAAGHEQVSIMKTRTPLLVKTGDDTQFPQVYPVISRELTV
;
A
#
# COMPACT_ATOMS: atom_id res chain seq x y z
N MET A 1 15.57 -24.48 -7.39
CA MET A 1 16.10 -23.96 -6.11
C MET A 1 16.83 -22.64 -6.33
N ALA A 2 17.81 -22.55 -7.25
CA ALA A 2 18.54 -21.30 -7.55
C ALA A 2 17.66 -20.05 -7.76
N ALA A 3 16.64 -20.11 -8.62
CA ALA A 3 15.78 -18.96 -8.90
C ALA A 3 14.98 -18.44 -7.68
N LYS A 4 14.73 -19.30 -6.68
CA LYS A 4 14.04 -18.88 -5.44
C LYS A 4 14.96 -18.08 -4.54
N GLU A 5 16.18 -18.56 -4.42
CA GLU A 5 17.22 -17.95 -3.57
C GLU A 5 17.68 -16.62 -4.16
N GLU A 6 17.72 -16.50 -5.49
CA GLU A 6 18.06 -15.25 -6.18
C GLU A 6 16.94 -14.20 -6.02
N VAL A 7 15.63 -14.53 -6.21
CA VAL A 7 14.52 -13.57 -5.90
C VAL A 7 14.58 -13.04 -4.46
N LEU A 8 14.75 -13.96 -3.51
CA LEU A 8 14.77 -13.61 -2.08
C LEU A 8 16.07 -12.89 -1.68
N GLY A 9 17.17 -13.21 -2.35
CA GLY A 9 18.47 -12.56 -2.19
C GLY A 9 18.44 -11.12 -2.68
N ASP A 10 17.99 -10.91 -3.92
CA ASP A 10 17.85 -9.57 -4.52
C ASP A 10 16.90 -8.70 -3.69
N PHE A 11 15.80 -9.29 -3.21
CA PHE A 11 14.86 -8.59 -2.32
C PHE A 11 15.51 -8.19 -1.00
N ARG A 12 16.29 -9.09 -0.39
CA ARG A 12 16.96 -8.82 0.88
C ARG A 12 17.98 -7.70 0.73
N ILE A 13 18.75 -7.70 -0.36
CA ILE A 13 19.71 -6.64 -0.68
C ILE A 13 18.98 -5.30 -0.85
N ALA A 14 17.92 -5.26 -1.67
CA ALA A 14 17.14 -4.04 -1.89
C ALA A 14 16.51 -3.49 -0.60
N LEU A 15 16.14 -4.37 0.33
CA LEU A 15 15.60 -3.96 1.63
C LEU A 15 16.69 -3.44 2.59
N GLU A 16 17.87 -4.05 2.59
CA GLU A 16 19.03 -3.65 3.40
C GLU A 16 19.61 -2.30 2.93
N GLU A 17 19.49 -1.97 1.65
CA GLU A 17 19.92 -0.68 1.06
C GLU A 17 18.90 0.46 1.24
N SER A 18 17.70 0.16 1.74
CA SER A 18 16.61 1.14 1.85
C SER A 18 16.76 2.06 3.08
N SER A 19 16.32 3.32 2.93
CA SER A 19 16.35 4.32 4.01
C SER A 19 15.48 3.88 5.20
N PRO A 20 15.92 4.09 6.46
CA PRO A 20 15.19 3.69 7.67
C PRO A 20 13.81 4.36 7.86
N GLN A 21 13.43 5.29 6.98
CA GLN A 21 12.14 5.97 6.99
C GLN A 21 11.05 5.29 6.14
N CYS A 22 11.39 4.30 5.33
CA CYS A 22 10.41 3.62 4.46
C CYS A 22 9.72 2.46 5.17
N ASP A 23 8.39 2.36 5.01
CA ASP A 23 7.63 1.20 5.49
C ASP A 23 8.07 -0.06 4.73
N LYS A 24 8.54 -1.06 5.47
CA LYS A 24 9.05 -2.32 4.93
C LYS A 24 8.05 -3.02 4.00
N ASN A 25 6.75 -2.96 4.31
CA ASN A 25 5.72 -3.59 3.49
C ASN A 25 5.46 -2.79 2.21
N LEU A 26 5.50 -1.46 2.27
CA LEU A 26 5.40 -0.60 1.08
C LEU A 26 6.60 -0.78 0.14
N LEU A 27 7.80 -0.91 0.70
CA LEU A 27 9.01 -1.25 -0.06
C LEU A 27 8.88 -2.60 -0.73
N GLN A 28 8.37 -3.60 -0.02
CA GLN A 28 8.13 -4.93 -0.56
C GLN A 28 7.17 -4.91 -1.76
N VAL A 29 6.07 -4.17 -1.64
CA VAL A 29 5.10 -3.99 -2.73
C VAL A 29 5.72 -3.26 -3.92
N THR A 30 6.46 -2.18 -3.67
CA THR A 30 7.15 -1.38 -4.69
C THR A 30 8.19 -2.22 -5.45
N TYR A 31 9.05 -2.92 -4.72
CA TYR A 31 10.06 -3.80 -5.27
C TYR A 31 9.43 -4.89 -6.15
N ALA A 32 8.37 -5.54 -5.66
CA ALA A 32 7.71 -6.59 -6.41
C ALA A 32 7.13 -6.07 -7.74
N MET A 33 6.54 -4.86 -7.75
CA MET A 33 6.05 -4.25 -8.99
C MET A 33 7.19 -3.92 -9.96
N ASN A 34 8.30 -3.35 -9.49
CA ASN A 34 9.48 -3.08 -10.32
C ASN A 34 10.04 -4.36 -10.94
N CYS A 35 10.29 -5.38 -10.12
CA CYS A 35 10.81 -6.64 -10.62
C CYS A 35 9.90 -7.29 -11.67
N MET A 36 8.58 -7.24 -11.48
CA MET A 36 7.65 -7.73 -12.51
C MET A 36 7.76 -6.92 -13.80
N LEU A 37 7.76 -5.59 -13.72
CA LEU A 37 7.90 -4.72 -14.89
C LEU A 37 9.22 -4.94 -15.64
N ASP A 38 10.35 -5.02 -14.93
CA ASP A 38 11.68 -5.26 -15.51
C ASP A 38 11.72 -6.61 -16.25
N ARG A 39 11.09 -7.64 -15.69
CA ARG A 39 10.99 -8.96 -16.35
C ARG A 39 10.10 -8.92 -17.59
N PHE A 40 9.01 -8.15 -17.58
CA PHE A 40 8.22 -7.93 -18.79
C PHE A 40 9.02 -7.20 -19.87
N GLN A 41 9.77 -6.17 -19.50
CA GLN A 41 10.59 -5.39 -20.44
C GLN A 41 11.70 -6.25 -21.05
N GLY A 42 12.45 -6.98 -20.23
CA GLY A 42 13.48 -7.90 -20.73
C GLY A 42 12.89 -8.98 -21.64
N TRP A 43 11.68 -9.47 -21.34
CA TRP A 43 10.99 -10.41 -22.22
C TRP A 43 10.56 -9.77 -23.55
N LYS A 44 10.06 -8.52 -23.50
CA LYS A 44 9.65 -7.76 -24.68
C LYS A 44 10.83 -7.52 -25.61
N ASP A 45 12.00 -7.21 -25.08
CA ASP A 45 13.22 -7.01 -25.86
C ASP A 45 13.62 -8.29 -26.62
N ALA A 46 13.51 -9.45 -25.97
CA ALA A 46 13.73 -10.74 -26.60
C ALA A 46 12.60 -11.15 -27.57
N HIS A 47 11.37 -10.69 -27.34
CA HIS A 47 10.18 -11.08 -28.10
C HIS A 47 9.32 -9.86 -28.50
N PRO A 48 9.80 -9.01 -29.42
CA PRO A 48 9.20 -7.69 -29.68
C PRO A 48 7.80 -7.73 -30.27
N LYS A 49 7.34 -8.88 -30.77
CA LYS A 49 5.99 -9.05 -31.35
C LYS A 49 4.97 -9.68 -30.38
N CYS A 50 5.33 -9.90 -29.12
CA CYS A 50 4.44 -10.56 -28.15
C CYS A 50 3.42 -9.57 -27.54
N HIS A 51 2.21 -9.50 -28.09
CA HIS A 51 1.14 -8.62 -27.60
C HIS A 51 0.65 -8.94 -26.18
N ILE A 52 0.78 -10.19 -25.75
CA ILE A 52 0.44 -10.61 -24.37
C ILE A 52 1.36 -9.90 -23.37
N ILE A 53 2.64 -9.73 -23.73
CA ILE A 53 3.63 -9.03 -22.90
C ILE A 53 3.37 -7.53 -22.91
N ASP A 54 2.97 -6.94 -24.03
CA ASP A 54 2.54 -5.54 -24.08
C ASP A 54 1.37 -5.27 -23.11
N TYR A 55 0.40 -6.19 -23.05
CA TYR A 55 -0.71 -6.12 -22.11
C TYR A 55 -0.25 -6.26 -20.65
N GLY A 56 0.72 -7.13 -20.37
CA GLY A 56 1.35 -7.26 -19.07
C GLY A 56 2.06 -5.98 -18.61
N ILE A 57 2.86 -5.38 -19.49
CA ILE A 57 3.54 -4.09 -19.25
C ILE A 57 2.51 -3.00 -18.96
N TYR A 58 1.47 -2.90 -19.78
CA TYR A 58 0.40 -1.92 -19.60
C TYR A 58 -0.25 -2.03 -18.22
N ASN A 59 -0.64 -3.25 -17.79
CA ASN A 59 -1.22 -3.47 -16.48
C ASN A 59 -0.26 -3.08 -15.34
N MET A 60 1.04 -3.40 -15.47
CA MET A 60 2.04 -3.01 -14.47
C MET A 60 2.22 -1.49 -14.39
N CYS A 61 2.27 -0.80 -15.53
CA CYS A 61 2.35 0.66 -15.57
C CYS A 61 1.13 1.29 -14.88
N CYS A 62 -0.08 0.83 -15.18
CA CYS A 62 -1.30 1.30 -14.52
C CYS A 62 -1.26 1.04 -13.00
N ALA A 63 -0.81 -0.13 -12.57
CA ALA A 63 -0.70 -0.48 -11.16
C ALA A 63 0.29 0.44 -10.40
N ILE A 64 1.43 0.77 -11.03
CA ILE A 64 2.43 1.68 -10.47
C ILE A 64 1.85 3.10 -10.35
N LEU A 65 1.20 3.60 -11.40
CA LEU A 65 0.58 4.93 -11.39
C LEU A 65 -0.51 5.04 -10.32
N LEU A 66 -1.38 4.03 -10.19
CA LEU A 66 -2.38 3.97 -9.13
C LEU A 66 -1.73 3.91 -7.74
N SER A 67 -0.64 3.14 -7.59
CA SER A 67 0.09 3.06 -6.32
C SER A 67 0.70 4.40 -5.92
N ARG A 68 1.17 5.20 -6.89
CA ARG A 68 1.60 6.59 -6.64
C ARG A 68 0.43 7.49 -6.23
N ALA A 69 -0.75 7.31 -6.82
CA ALA A 69 -1.94 8.10 -6.49
C ALA A 69 -2.31 8.04 -4.99
N ILE A 70 -2.07 6.89 -4.37
CA ILE A 70 -2.35 6.64 -2.95
C ILE A 70 -1.09 6.56 -2.09
N ASN A 71 0.04 7.10 -2.57
CA ASN A 71 1.32 7.15 -1.85
C ASN A 71 1.85 5.78 -1.35
N MET A 72 1.45 4.68 -1.99
CA MET A 72 1.97 3.35 -1.66
C MET A 72 3.29 3.05 -2.37
N TYR A 73 3.54 3.71 -3.50
CA TYR A 73 4.75 3.51 -4.29
C TYR A 73 5.94 4.30 -3.73
N GLN A 74 7.04 3.62 -3.41
CA GLN A 74 8.19 4.19 -2.70
C GLN A 74 9.26 4.74 -3.66
N ASP A 75 8.92 5.73 -4.50
CA ASP A 75 9.90 6.43 -5.35
C ASP A 75 9.93 7.96 -5.12
N ASN A 76 9.18 8.45 -4.12
CA ASN A 76 9.01 9.86 -3.80
C ASN A 76 8.47 10.73 -4.95
N LYS A 77 7.90 10.12 -6.00
CA LYS A 77 7.31 10.84 -7.13
C LYS A 77 5.80 10.93 -6.94
N LYS A 78 5.28 12.13 -7.14
CA LYS A 78 3.83 12.35 -7.31
C LYS A 78 3.45 12.13 -8.76
N LEU A 79 2.17 11.83 -8.99
CA LEU A 79 1.62 11.84 -10.33
C LEU A 79 1.73 13.24 -10.94
N THR A 80 2.08 13.27 -12.22
CA THR A 80 1.94 14.47 -13.05
C THR A 80 0.49 14.61 -13.52
N SER A 81 0.05 15.82 -13.84
CA SER A 81 -1.32 16.06 -14.34
C SER A 81 -1.62 15.28 -15.63
N ALA A 82 -0.59 14.98 -16.44
CA ALA A 82 -0.75 14.15 -17.63
C ALA A 82 -1.04 12.68 -17.28
N GLU A 83 -0.36 12.12 -16.27
CA GLU A 83 -0.61 10.76 -15.78
C GLU A 83 -1.98 10.65 -15.10
N GLU A 84 -2.39 11.66 -14.31
CA GLU A 84 -3.73 11.72 -13.71
C GLU A 84 -4.81 11.71 -14.79
N HIS A 85 -4.70 12.60 -15.78
CA HIS A 85 -5.65 12.67 -16.89
C HIS A 85 -5.73 11.37 -17.70
N GLN A 86 -4.60 10.67 -17.88
CA GLN A 86 -4.61 9.36 -18.53
C GLN A 86 -5.37 8.32 -17.72
N LEU A 87 -5.18 8.26 -16.40
CA LEU A 87 -5.92 7.34 -15.53
C LEU A 87 -7.42 7.64 -15.54
N GLU A 88 -7.81 8.91 -15.57
CA GLU A 88 -9.21 9.34 -15.68
C GLU A 88 -9.82 8.93 -17.02
N LYS A 89 -9.11 9.18 -18.13
CA LYS A 89 -9.55 8.82 -19.48
C LYS A 89 -9.75 7.31 -19.63
N LEU A 90 -8.94 6.52 -18.94
CA LEU A 90 -9.05 5.06 -18.92
C LEU A 90 -10.18 4.56 -17.99
N GLY A 91 -10.86 5.46 -17.28
CA GLY A 91 -11.89 5.12 -16.30
C GLY A 91 -11.36 4.42 -15.05
N ILE A 92 -10.04 4.45 -14.86
CA ILE A 92 -9.32 3.81 -13.76
C ILE A 92 -9.37 4.72 -12.53
N LEU A 93 -9.14 6.02 -12.71
CA LEU A 93 -9.37 7.03 -11.68
C LEU A 93 -10.73 7.68 -11.93
N ARG A 94 -11.69 7.50 -11.01
CA ARG A 94 -13.00 8.14 -11.11
C ARG A 94 -12.96 9.52 -10.46
N GLU A 95 -13.49 10.54 -11.14
CA GLU A 95 -13.59 11.91 -10.62
C GLU A 95 -14.17 11.91 -9.20
N THR A 96 -13.48 12.64 -8.33
CA THR A 96 -13.56 12.69 -6.86
C THR A 96 -14.88 13.25 -6.27
N SER A 97 -15.99 13.21 -7.03
CA SER A 97 -17.31 13.60 -6.50
C SER A 97 -17.83 12.62 -5.44
N ASN A 98 -17.33 11.38 -5.45
CA ASN A 98 -17.29 10.49 -4.30
C ASN A 98 -15.84 10.02 -4.19
N LYS A 99 -15.16 10.32 -3.07
CA LYS A 99 -13.83 9.78 -2.79
C LYS A 99 -13.84 8.27 -3.04
N CYS A 100 -13.24 7.83 -4.14
CA CYS A 100 -12.90 6.43 -4.29
C CYS A 100 -12.02 6.10 -3.09
N THR A 101 -12.49 5.23 -2.20
CA THR A 101 -11.74 4.93 -0.97
C THR A 101 -10.42 4.30 -1.39
N GLU A 102 -9.33 4.61 -0.69
CA GLU A 102 -8.00 4.05 -1.00
C GLU A 102 -8.04 2.51 -1.10
N ASN A 103 -8.95 1.87 -0.36
CA ASN A 103 -9.27 0.44 -0.47
C ASN A 103 -9.70 -0.02 -1.87
N VAL A 104 -10.53 0.74 -2.58
CA VAL A 104 -10.93 0.42 -3.96
C VAL A 104 -9.72 0.53 -4.89
N ILE A 105 -8.91 1.58 -4.74
CA ILE A 105 -7.70 1.74 -5.55
C ILE A 105 -6.71 0.60 -5.28
N ARG A 106 -6.55 0.15 -4.03
CA ARG A 106 -5.72 -1.02 -3.68
C ARG A 106 -6.23 -2.32 -4.28
N TYR A 107 -7.55 -2.49 -4.31
CA TYR A 107 -8.16 -3.62 -4.99
C TYR A 107 -7.82 -3.59 -6.49
N ASP A 108 -7.96 -2.44 -7.14
CA ASP A 108 -7.66 -2.28 -8.56
C ASP A 108 -6.17 -2.52 -8.86
N ILE A 109 -5.26 -1.99 -8.04
CA ILE A 109 -3.81 -2.30 -8.11
C ILE A 109 -3.60 -3.81 -8.04
N SER A 110 -4.23 -4.49 -7.09
CA SER A 110 -4.09 -5.95 -6.92
C SER A 110 -4.62 -6.73 -8.11
N GLN A 111 -5.72 -6.29 -8.74
CA GLN A 111 -6.23 -6.91 -9.96
C GLN A 111 -5.30 -6.68 -11.15
N LEU A 112 -4.77 -5.46 -11.32
CA LEU A 112 -3.83 -5.14 -12.39
C LEU A 112 -2.55 -5.97 -12.29
N VAL A 113 -1.95 -6.06 -11.10
CA VAL A 113 -0.75 -6.88 -10.88
C VAL A 113 -1.05 -8.36 -11.10
N LYS A 114 -2.23 -8.84 -10.70
CA LYS A 114 -2.67 -10.21 -10.98
C LYS A 114 -2.82 -10.45 -12.48
N HIS A 115 -3.50 -9.57 -13.21
CA HIS A 115 -3.68 -9.69 -14.65
C HIS A 115 -2.35 -9.67 -15.39
N ALA A 116 -1.42 -8.80 -14.97
CA ALA A 116 -0.05 -8.83 -15.47
C ALA A 116 0.58 -10.21 -15.21
N SER A 117 0.63 -10.69 -13.97
CA SER A 117 1.18 -12.01 -13.66
C SER A 117 0.55 -13.15 -14.47
N ASP A 118 -0.76 -13.11 -14.72
CA ASP A 118 -1.47 -14.12 -15.51
C ASP A 118 -1.07 -14.07 -17.01
N CYS A 119 -0.59 -12.94 -17.54
CA CYS A 119 -0.11 -12.83 -18.92
C CYS A 119 0.99 -13.86 -19.23
N PHE A 120 1.91 -14.10 -18.30
CA PHE A 120 2.98 -15.08 -18.48
C PHE A 120 2.48 -16.52 -18.62
N ARG A 121 1.29 -16.85 -18.10
CA ARG A 121 0.68 -18.18 -18.29
C ARG A 121 0.21 -18.42 -19.72
N TYR A 122 -0.08 -17.34 -20.46
CA TYR A 122 -0.48 -17.41 -21.86
C TYR A 122 0.71 -17.32 -22.82
N VAL A 123 1.90 -17.01 -22.30
CA VAL A 123 3.14 -17.10 -23.07
C VAL A 123 3.58 -18.56 -23.07
N ASN A 124 3.25 -19.28 -24.15
CA ASN A 124 3.68 -20.66 -24.31
C ASN A 124 5.19 -20.70 -24.54
N THR A 125 5.95 -21.06 -23.50
CA THR A 125 7.40 -21.19 -23.57
C THR A 125 7.86 -22.51 -22.95
N THR A 126 8.65 -23.26 -23.72
CA THR A 126 9.29 -24.51 -23.29
C THR A 126 10.78 -24.32 -23.02
N SER A 127 11.31 -23.11 -23.24
CA SER A 127 12.71 -22.82 -22.99
C SER A 127 12.99 -22.78 -21.48
N LYS A 128 14.18 -23.20 -21.07
CA LYS A 128 14.63 -23.11 -19.68
C LYS A 128 14.53 -21.68 -19.14
N GLU A 129 14.90 -20.71 -19.97
CA GLU A 129 14.78 -19.28 -19.65
C GLU A 129 13.33 -18.86 -19.44
N GLY A 130 12.41 -19.34 -20.28
CA GLY A 130 10.99 -19.08 -20.14
C GLY A 130 10.38 -19.64 -18.86
N ILE A 131 10.73 -20.88 -18.54
CA ILE A 131 10.32 -21.53 -17.28
C ILE A 131 10.88 -20.76 -16.08
N ASN A 132 12.13 -20.31 -16.15
CA ASN A 132 12.72 -19.49 -15.10
C ASN A 132 11.96 -18.16 -14.95
N THR A 133 11.69 -17.43 -16.04
CA THR A 133 10.95 -16.16 -15.96
C THR A 133 9.55 -16.36 -15.38
N LEU A 134 8.83 -17.40 -15.78
CA LEU A 134 7.52 -17.71 -15.21
C LEU A 134 7.61 -17.96 -13.70
N TYR A 135 8.59 -18.76 -13.27
CA TYR A 135 8.84 -18.99 -11.84
C TYR A 135 9.15 -17.70 -11.08
N TYR A 136 9.99 -16.84 -11.65
CA TYR A 136 10.33 -15.53 -11.10
C TYR A 136 9.08 -14.69 -10.86
N ILE A 137 8.27 -14.51 -11.91
CA ILE A 137 7.03 -13.74 -11.84
C ILE A 137 6.08 -14.30 -10.78
N GLU A 138 5.96 -15.63 -10.66
CA GLU A 138 5.13 -16.26 -9.63
C GLU A 138 5.63 -15.98 -8.20
N GLN A 139 6.95 -16.01 -7.96
CA GLN A 139 7.50 -15.69 -6.64
C GLN A 139 7.34 -14.20 -6.33
N THR A 140 7.60 -13.33 -7.29
CA THR A 140 7.44 -11.88 -7.13
C THR A 140 5.98 -11.51 -6.90
N PHE A 141 5.04 -12.18 -7.55
CA PHE A 141 3.61 -11.98 -7.30
C PHE A 141 3.18 -12.45 -5.89
N LYS A 142 3.74 -13.57 -5.40
CA LYS A 142 3.53 -13.99 -4.00
C LYS A 142 4.07 -12.96 -3.01
N LEU A 143 5.24 -12.40 -3.29
CA LEU A 143 5.85 -11.34 -2.50
C LEU A 143 4.95 -10.09 -2.46
N PHE A 144 4.45 -9.66 -3.62
CA PHE A 144 3.48 -8.57 -3.73
C PHE A 144 2.24 -8.83 -2.87
N LYS A 145 1.61 -10.01 -3.01
CA LYS A 145 0.41 -10.36 -2.22
C LYS A 145 0.68 -10.31 -0.72
N SER A 146 1.81 -10.85 -0.28
CA SER A 146 2.17 -10.84 1.13
C SER A 146 2.37 -9.41 1.64
N GLY A 147 2.95 -8.52 0.84
CA GLY A 147 3.12 -7.11 1.20
C GLY A 147 1.79 -6.38 1.31
N MET A 148 0.89 -6.57 0.32
CA MET A 148 -0.47 -6.00 0.35
C MET A 148 -1.25 -6.44 1.58
N GLN A 149 -1.23 -7.74 1.91
CA GLN A 149 -1.89 -8.26 3.10
C GLN A 149 -1.33 -7.70 4.41
N ALA A 150 -0.02 -7.44 4.47
CA ALA A 150 0.60 -6.85 5.65
C ALA A 150 0.15 -5.40 5.86
N ILE A 151 0.05 -4.62 4.79
CA ILE A 151 -0.45 -3.24 4.80
C ILE A 151 -1.90 -3.21 5.28
N GLU A 152 -2.76 -4.06 4.71
CA GLU A 152 -4.17 -4.15 5.10
C GLU A 152 -4.35 -4.47 6.59
N LYS A 153 -3.54 -5.39 7.13
CA LYS A 153 -3.56 -5.74 8.56
C LYS A 153 -3.08 -4.60 9.47
N GLN A 154 -2.03 -3.89 9.07
CA GLN A 154 -1.45 -2.78 9.82
C GLN A 154 -2.46 -1.62 9.94
N GLU A 155 -3.18 -1.32 8.87
CA GLU A 155 -4.21 -0.29 8.86
C GLU A 155 -5.45 -0.68 9.67
N ALA A 156 -5.91 -1.93 9.55
CA ALA A 156 -7.02 -2.43 10.36
C ALA A 156 -6.71 -2.33 11.86
N ALA A 157 -5.50 -2.72 12.27
CA ALA A 157 -5.04 -2.60 13.66
C ALA A 157 -4.94 -1.13 14.12
N GLY A 158 -4.51 -0.22 13.25
CA GLY A 158 -4.48 1.22 13.52
C GLY A 158 -5.88 1.80 13.76
N HIS A 159 -6.87 1.39 12.96
CA HIS A 159 -8.27 1.81 13.13
C HIS A 159 -8.89 1.29 14.43
N GLU A 160 -8.58 0.07 14.86
CA GLU A 160 -9.03 -0.49 16.13
C GLU A 160 -8.45 0.27 17.33
N GLN A 161 -7.16 0.61 17.31
CA GLN A 161 -6.51 1.35 18.40
C GLN A 161 -7.08 2.78 18.58
N VAL A 162 -7.38 3.48 17.48
CA VAL A 162 -7.99 4.83 17.52
C VAL A 162 -9.43 4.78 18.04
N SER A 163 -10.17 3.71 17.73
CA SER A 163 -11.53 3.49 18.24
C SER A 163 -11.57 3.24 19.75
N ILE A 164 -10.60 2.46 20.27
CA ILE A 164 -10.45 2.17 21.70
C ILE A 164 -10.00 3.41 22.49
N MET A 165 -9.12 4.25 21.92
CA MET A 165 -8.73 5.52 22.56
C MET A 165 -9.89 6.52 22.65
N LYS A 166 -10.81 6.54 21.68
CA LYS A 166 -12.02 7.39 21.71
C LYS A 166 -13.08 6.94 22.71
N THR A 167 -13.06 5.67 23.13
CA THR A 167 -14.02 5.11 24.10
C THR A 167 -13.50 5.07 25.54
N ARG A 168 -12.26 5.51 25.80
CA ARG A 168 -11.83 5.83 27.17
C ARG A 168 -12.44 7.15 27.61
N THR A 169 -13.70 7.10 28.06
CA THR A 169 -14.22 8.05 29.03
C THR A 169 -13.20 8.16 30.16
N PRO A 170 -12.72 9.36 30.55
CA PRO A 170 -11.83 9.48 31.68
C PRO A 170 -12.54 8.88 32.89
N LEU A 171 -11.99 7.77 33.42
CA LEU A 171 -12.41 7.19 34.68
C LEU A 171 -12.17 8.26 35.73
N LEU A 172 -13.25 8.93 36.11
CA LEU A 172 -13.30 9.82 37.25
C LEU A 172 -12.98 8.94 38.47
N VAL A 173 -11.73 9.01 38.92
CA VAL A 173 -11.28 8.35 40.14
C VAL A 173 -12.12 8.93 41.27
N LYS A 174 -13.08 8.15 41.75
CA LYS A 174 -13.72 8.41 43.04
C LYS A 174 -12.67 8.16 44.12
N THR A 175 -11.99 9.21 44.54
CA THR A 175 -11.33 9.25 45.84
C THR A 175 -12.42 9.33 46.91
N GLY A 176 -12.74 8.21 47.52
CA GLY A 176 -13.24 8.19 48.89
C GLY A 176 -12.04 8.00 49.81
N ASP A 177 -11.70 8.99 50.63
CA ASP A 177 -11.97 8.85 52.05
C ASP A 177 -11.78 10.17 52.79
N ASP A 178 -12.61 10.30 53.82
CA ASP A 178 -12.79 11.43 54.71
C ASP A 178 -11.51 11.87 55.41
N THR A 179 -11.24 13.18 55.42
CA THR A 179 -10.65 13.86 56.59
C THR A 179 -10.85 15.37 56.53
N GLN A 180 -11.80 15.83 57.35
CA GLN A 180 -11.93 17.13 58.02
C GLN A 180 -11.08 18.31 57.53
N PHE A 181 -11.73 19.38 57.05
CA PHE A 181 -11.38 20.77 57.40
C PHE A 181 -12.62 21.68 57.34
N PRO A 182 -12.70 22.74 58.18
CA PRO A 182 -13.94 23.42 58.53
C PRO A 182 -14.46 24.39 57.47
N GLN A 183 -15.79 24.47 57.36
CA GLN A 183 -16.50 25.49 56.61
C GLN A 183 -16.19 26.89 57.17
N VAL A 184 -15.55 27.73 56.35
CA VAL A 184 -15.52 29.17 56.54
C VAL A 184 -16.47 29.79 55.52
N TYR A 185 -17.67 30.16 55.97
CA TYR A 185 -18.55 31.05 55.22
C TYR A 185 -18.13 32.50 55.47
N PRO A 186 -17.90 33.32 54.43
CA PRO A 186 -17.96 34.76 54.61
C PRO A 186 -19.42 35.20 54.71
N VAL A 187 -19.72 35.86 55.83
CA VAL A 187 -20.96 36.58 56.11
C VAL A 187 -21.02 37.84 55.24
N ILE A 188 -22.15 37.93 54.52
CA ILE A 188 -22.85 39.05 53.88
C ILE A 188 -22.33 40.48 54.14
N SER A 189 -22.30 41.29 53.08
CA SER A 189 -22.83 42.66 53.18
C SER A 189 -23.73 42.97 51.98
N ARG A 190 -24.95 43.40 52.33
CA ARG A 190 -25.99 43.95 51.44
C ARG A 190 -25.66 45.40 51.11
N GLU A 191 -26.43 45.93 50.15
CA GLU A 191 -26.63 47.35 49.76
C GLU A 191 -25.82 47.75 48.50
N LEU A 192 -26.38 48.39 47.48
CA LEU A 192 -27.62 49.15 47.34
C LEU A 192 -28.04 49.18 45.85
N THR A 193 -29.35 49.09 45.62
CA THR A 193 -30.07 49.53 44.42
C THR A 193 -29.96 51.04 44.27
N VAL A 194 -29.70 51.53 43.04
CA VAL A 194 -30.45 52.61 42.36
C VAL A 194 -30.45 52.30 40.87
#